data_AF-A0A561BMR8-F1
#
_entry.id   AF-A0A561BMR8-F1
#
_cell.length_a   1.000
_cell.length_b   1.000
_cell.length_c   1.000
_cell.angle_alpha   90.00
_cell.angle_beta   90.00
_cell.angle_gamma   90.00
#
_symmetry.space_group_name_H-M   'P 1'
#
loop_
_entity.id
_entity.type
_entity.pdbx_description
1 polymer ?
#
loop_
_entity_poly.entity_id
_entity_poly.type
_entity_poly.pdbx_seq_one_letter_code
_entity_poly.pdbx_strand_id
1 'polypeptide(L)'
;MRKKLAVLSTVAVLLAAATALTVQRDSDASTAGPVAENYGQYSLMFERSAGQYWAGGTAAGQWAWTPQSATSSDISWGDPKAWPPKSAEHFVKEGDWVLLDGYSDGAGRPLTQVQRVTSEKIGAADCTGMQPIPSSGGRQHYVRWMIPATGYCLDATGTIKPPNGSTTVNFRHLQKWSPPHACANATFKDQVCITQFEQWWDDNQHPYSLQLSRSLEIAKGKGPAFTNRTTVPVAWNAEAKYYWHY
;
A
#
# COMPACT_ATOMS: atom_id res chain seq x y z
N MET A 1 24.95 2.17 -74.28
CA MET A 1 25.25 1.36 -75.48
C MET A 1 24.90 -0.10 -75.21
N ARG A 2 24.42 -0.79 -76.25
CA ARG A 2 23.81 -2.13 -76.28
C ARG A 2 24.74 -3.28 -75.85
N LYS A 3 24.14 -4.35 -75.30
CA LYS A 3 24.20 -5.81 -75.67
C LYS A 3 24.05 -6.67 -74.40
N LYS A 4 22.94 -7.39 -74.11
CA LYS A 4 22.35 -8.62 -74.69
C LYS A 4 23.30 -9.83 -74.81
N LEU A 5 23.01 -10.90 -74.03
CA LEU A 5 22.96 -12.36 -74.33
C LEU A 5 22.52 -13.06 -72.99
N ALA A 6 21.41 -13.79 -72.81
CA ALA A 6 20.91 -15.05 -73.43
C ALA A 6 21.85 -16.24 -73.12
N VAL A 7 21.50 -17.47 -72.68
CA VAL A 7 20.30 -18.34 -72.50
C VAL A 7 20.72 -19.47 -71.50
N LEU A 8 19.87 -20.12 -70.68
CA LEU A 8 19.29 -21.50 -70.80
C LEU A 8 19.09 -21.98 -69.34
N SER A 9 17.87 -22.14 -68.81
CA SER A 9 16.99 -23.32 -68.87
C SER A 9 17.62 -24.65 -68.43
N THR A 10 17.37 -25.05 -67.17
CA THR A 10 17.14 -26.46 -66.83
C THR A 10 16.19 -26.54 -65.63
N VAL A 11 15.04 -27.16 -65.86
CA VAL A 11 14.03 -27.52 -64.87
C VAL A 11 14.45 -28.86 -64.26
N ALA A 12 14.55 -28.93 -62.94
CA ALA A 12 14.60 -30.18 -62.19
C ALA A 12 13.50 -30.14 -61.13
N VAL A 13 12.45 -30.93 -61.37
CA VAL A 13 11.39 -31.24 -60.42
C VAL A 13 11.93 -32.33 -59.50
N LEU A 14 12.06 -32.02 -58.21
CA LEU A 14 12.28 -33.01 -57.15
C LEU A 14 11.08 -32.97 -56.21
N LEU A 15 10.26 -34.02 -56.30
CA LEU A 15 9.26 -34.38 -55.30
C LEU A 15 10.00 -34.67 -53.97
N ALA A 16 9.77 -33.84 -52.96
CA ALA A 16 10.10 -34.17 -51.59
C ALA A 16 8.80 -34.44 -50.83
N ALA A 17 8.66 -35.67 -50.35
CA ALA A 17 7.57 -36.13 -49.50
C ALA A 17 7.58 -35.34 -48.18
N ALA A 18 6.50 -34.62 -47.89
CA ALA A 18 6.28 -33.99 -46.61
C ALA A 18 5.77 -35.03 -45.61
N THR A 19 6.67 -35.64 -44.84
CA THR A 19 6.32 -36.31 -43.59
C THR A 19 5.94 -35.24 -42.57
N ALA A 20 4.64 -35.09 -42.32
CA ALA A 20 4.11 -34.26 -41.25
C ALA A 20 4.47 -34.90 -39.90
N LEU A 21 5.56 -34.41 -39.29
CA LEU A 21 5.83 -34.61 -37.87
C LEU A 21 4.91 -33.69 -37.08
N THR A 22 3.79 -34.23 -36.59
CA THR A 22 2.97 -33.59 -35.57
C THR A 22 3.77 -33.55 -34.26
N VAL A 23 4.47 -32.45 -34.01
CA VAL A 23 5.02 -32.14 -32.68
C VAL A 23 3.83 -31.82 -31.78
N GLN A 24 3.39 -32.79 -31.00
CA GLN A 24 2.54 -32.56 -29.84
C GLN A 24 3.32 -31.65 -28.89
N ARG A 25 2.97 -30.35 -28.88
CA ARG A 25 3.31 -29.46 -27.78
C ARG A 25 2.43 -29.88 -26.62
N ASP A 26 3.01 -30.63 -25.69
CA ASP A 26 2.47 -30.72 -24.34
C ASP A 26 2.31 -29.30 -23.82
N SER A 27 1.05 -28.87 -23.73
CA SER A 27 0.69 -27.64 -23.07
C SER A 27 0.77 -27.95 -21.59
N ASP A 28 1.97 -27.82 -21.02
CA ASP A 28 2.12 -27.74 -19.57
C ASP A 28 1.26 -26.56 -19.11
N ALA A 29 0.06 -26.89 -18.65
CA ALA A 29 -0.79 -26.00 -17.89
C ALA A 29 -0.04 -25.74 -16.58
N SER A 30 0.82 -24.72 -16.60
CA SER A 30 1.36 -24.11 -15.39
C SER A 30 0.16 -23.70 -14.55
N THR A 31 -0.17 -24.53 -13.56
CA THR A 31 -1.04 -24.14 -12.46
C THR A 31 -0.35 -22.96 -11.78
N ALA A 32 -0.73 -21.75 -12.17
CA ALA A 32 -0.34 -20.55 -11.46
C ALA A 32 -0.80 -20.77 -10.01
N GLY A 33 0.16 -21.01 -9.12
CA GLY A 33 -0.11 -20.99 -7.69
C GLY A 33 -0.81 -19.68 -7.33
N PRO A 34 -1.59 -19.63 -6.23
CA PRO A 34 -2.28 -18.41 -5.84
C PRO A 34 -1.29 -17.26 -5.87
N VAL A 35 -1.60 -16.25 -6.70
CA VAL A 35 -0.76 -15.05 -6.83
C VAL A 35 -0.59 -14.48 -5.43
N ALA A 36 0.64 -14.49 -4.93
CA ALA A 36 0.93 -14.03 -3.58
C ALA A 36 0.40 -12.60 -3.44
N GLU A 37 -0.51 -12.43 -2.47
CA GLU A 37 -1.20 -11.16 -2.30
C GLU A 37 -0.24 -10.11 -1.74
N ASN A 38 -0.35 -8.89 -2.25
CA ASN A 38 0.49 -7.78 -1.80
C ASN A 38 -0.33 -6.56 -1.41
N TYR A 39 0.27 -5.72 -0.57
CA TYR A 39 -0.34 -4.52 -0.01
C TYR A 39 -0.82 -3.54 -1.09
N GLY A 40 -0.19 -3.50 -2.26
CA GLY A 40 -0.62 -2.67 -3.38
C GLY A 40 -2.04 -2.98 -3.86
N GLN A 41 -2.41 -4.26 -3.89
CA GLN A 41 -3.75 -4.70 -4.29
C GLN A 41 -4.85 -4.27 -3.31
N TYR A 42 -4.47 -3.93 -2.07
CA TYR A 42 -5.38 -3.52 -1.01
C TYR A 42 -5.40 -2.02 -0.84
N SER A 43 -4.23 -1.42 -0.67
CA SER A 43 -4.08 0.02 -0.43
C SER A 43 -4.37 0.86 -1.67
N LEU A 44 -4.10 0.33 -2.87
CA LEU A 44 -4.05 1.08 -4.12
C LEU A 44 -2.97 2.18 -4.13
N MET A 45 -1.92 2.02 -3.31
CA MET A 45 -0.90 3.05 -3.04
C MET A 45 -0.22 3.62 -4.29
N PHE A 46 -0.03 2.84 -5.35
CA PHE A 46 0.59 3.31 -6.60
C PHE A 46 -0.42 3.56 -7.72
N GLU A 47 -1.69 3.60 -7.38
CA GLU A 47 -2.77 3.98 -8.28
C GLU A 47 -3.32 5.34 -7.86
N ARG A 48 -3.67 6.13 -8.86
CA ARG A 48 -4.44 7.35 -8.67
C ARG A 48 -5.85 6.97 -8.25
N SER A 49 -6.06 6.95 -6.95
CA SER A 49 -7.27 6.44 -6.33
C SER A 49 -7.69 7.28 -5.13
N ALA A 50 -8.99 7.32 -4.87
CA ALA A 50 -9.55 8.04 -3.74
C ALA A 50 -10.75 7.27 -3.18
N GLY A 51 -11.10 7.57 -1.93
CA GLY A 51 -12.28 7.00 -1.29
C GLY A 51 -12.85 7.89 -0.21
N GLN A 52 -14.13 7.70 0.08
CA GLN A 52 -14.85 8.46 1.09
C GLN A 52 -15.61 7.52 2.02
N TYR A 53 -15.47 7.78 3.32
CA TYR A 53 -16.12 7.01 4.39
C TYR A 53 -17.11 7.88 5.17
N TRP A 54 -18.15 7.22 5.66
CA TRP A 54 -19.35 7.85 6.20
C TRP A 54 -19.62 7.38 7.63
N ALA A 55 -20.09 8.29 8.48
CA ALA A 55 -20.56 8.02 9.83
C ALA A 55 -21.85 8.80 10.07
N GLY A 56 -22.85 8.20 10.72
CA GLY A 56 -24.09 8.91 11.07
C GLY A 56 -24.83 9.55 9.89
N GLY A 57 -24.70 9.01 8.67
CA GLY A 57 -25.36 9.54 7.48
C GLY A 57 -24.67 10.75 6.83
N THR A 58 -23.47 11.13 7.28
CA THR A 58 -22.66 12.20 6.66
C THR A 58 -21.29 11.66 6.24
N ALA A 59 -20.65 12.33 5.29
CA ALA A 59 -19.27 12.03 4.92
C ALA A 59 -18.35 12.44 6.08
N ALA A 60 -17.71 11.46 6.71
CA ALA A 60 -16.86 11.65 7.88
C ALA A 60 -15.41 11.96 7.49
N GLY A 61 -14.98 11.49 6.31
CA GLY A 61 -13.66 11.79 5.78
C GLY A 61 -13.45 11.24 4.38
N GLN A 62 -12.40 11.72 3.74
CA GLN A 62 -11.95 11.29 2.43
C GLN A 62 -10.44 11.04 2.45
N TRP A 63 -10.00 10.13 1.59
CA TRP A 63 -8.59 9.87 1.32
C TRP A 63 -8.31 9.91 -0.18
N ALA A 64 -7.06 10.21 -0.55
CA ALA A 64 -6.59 10.10 -1.93
C ALA A 64 -5.11 9.74 -1.98
N TRP A 65 -4.75 8.74 -2.78
CA TRP A 65 -3.38 8.44 -3.17
C TRP A 65 -2.94 9.33 -4.33
N THR A 66 -1.73 9.86 -4.20
CA THR A 66 -1.03 10.63 -5.23
C THR A 66 0.32 9.96 -5.50
N PRO A 67 0.39 9.00 -6.44
CA PRO A 67 1.65 8.36 -6.80
C PRO A 67 2.66 9.37 -7.31
N GLN A 68 3.86 9.35 -6.74
CA GLN A 68 4.98 10.22 -7.12
C GLN A 68 5.95 9.49 -8.05
N SER A 69 6.04 8.16 -7.91
CA SER A 69 6.83 7.29 -8.76
C SER A 69 6.28 5.86 -8.71
N ALA A 70 6.98 4.91 -9.35
CA ALA A 70 6.66 3.49 -9.24
C ALA A 70 6.85 2.91 -7.82
N THR A 71 7.55 3.63 -6.94
CA THR A 71 7.91 3.16 -5.59
C THR A 71 7.64 4.18 -4.50
N SER A 72 7.06 5.34 -4.81
CA SER A 72 6.67 6.32 -3.79
C SER A 72 5.32 6.95 -4.07
N SER A 73 4.57 7.24 -3.01
CA SER A 73 3.26 7.89 -3.10
C SER A 73 2.97 8.67 -1.84
N ASP A 74 2.16 9.71 -2.00
CA ASP A 74 1.57 10.42 -0.89
C ASP A 74 0.12 9.97 -0.69
N ILE A 75 -0.35 9.94 0.56
CA ILE A 75 -1.78 9.87 0.86
C ILE A 75 -2.21 11.12 1.63
N SER A 76 -3.30 11.72 1.16
CA SER A 76 -4.00 12.78 1.85
C SER A 76 -5.22 12.23 2.56
N TRP A 77 -5.47 12.68 3.79
CA TRP A 77 -6.67 12.38 4.59
C TRP A 77 -7.32 13.69 5.03
N GLY A 78 -8.64 13.84 4.93
CA GLY A 78 -9.27 15.09 5.36
C GLY A 78 -10.79 15.16 5.22
N ASP A 79 -11.33 16.31 5.62
CA ASP A 79 -12.74 16.66 5.44
C ASP A 79 -13.04 16.86 3.94
N PRO A 80 -14.01 16.12 3.35
CA PRO A 80 -14.41 16.30 1.96
C PRO A 80 -14.86 17.73 1.62
N LYS A 81 -15.38 18.49 2.60
CA LYS A 81 -15.84 19.88 2.41
C LYS A 81 -14.71 20.90 2.39
N ALA A 82 -13.54 20.54 2.89
CA ALA A 82 -12.35 21.39 2.96
C ALA A 82 -11.17 20.79 2.16
N TRP A 83 -11.48 20.07 1.08
CA TRP A 83 -10.48 19.39 0.25
C TRP A 83 -9.75 20.37 -0.69
N PRO A 84 -8.42 20.26 -0.87
CA PRO A 84 -7.52 19.27 -0.29
C PRO A 84 -7.02 19.62 1.13
N PRO A 85 -6.69 18.62 1.95
CA PRO A 85 -6.09 18.86 3.26
C PRO A 85 -4.69 19.48 3.13
N LYS A 86 -4.26 20.17 4.20
CA LYS A 86 -2.94 20.82 4.26
C LYS A 86 -1.76 19.86 4.43
N SER A 87 -2.01 18.59 4.77
CA SER A 87 -0.98 17.61 5.05
C SER A 87 -1.17 16.35 4.21
N ALA A 88 -0.07 15.69 3.88
CA ALA A 88 -0.05 14.36 3.30
C ALA A 88 1.06 13.51 3.93
N GLU A 89 0.82 12.20 4.05
CA GLU A 89 1.81 11.22 4.49
C GLU A 89 2.59 10.71 3.27
N HIS A 90 3.92 10.67 3.36
CA HIS A 90 4.80 10.16 2.31
C HIS A 90 5.23 8.73 2.59
N PHE A 91 4.97 7.85 1.63
CA PHE A 91 5.33 6.45 1.71
C PHE A 91 6.28 6.04 0.57
N VAL A 92 7.22 5.16 0.89
CA VAL A 92 8.19 4.58 -0.06
C VAL A 92 8.16 3.06 0.05
N LYS A 93 8.00 2.37 -1.08
CA LYS A 93 8.21 0.92 -1.14
C LYS A 93 9.69 0.62 -1.37
N GLU A 94 10.28 -0.16 -0.47
CA GLU A 94 11.66 -0.64 -0.55
C GLU A 94 11.69 -2.14 -0.25
N GLY A 95 12.09 -2.94 -1.24
CA GLY A 95 12.05 -4.40 -1.11
C GLY A 95 10.66 -4.92 -0.75
N ASP A 96 10.57 -5.66 0.36
CA ASP A 96 9.34 -6.22 0.93
C ASP A 96 8.66 -5.27 1.94
N TRP A 97 9.00 -3.99 1.96
CA TRP A 97 8.45 -3.05 2.93
C TRP A 97 7.85 -1.82 2.27
N VAL A 98 6.79 -1.33 2.88
CA VAL A 98 6.35 0.06 2.74
C VAL A 98 6.84 0.81 3.96
N LEU A 99 7.53 1.92 3.71
CA LEU A 99 8.17 2.76 4.69
C LEU A 99 7.44 4.09 4.78
N LEU A 100 7.12 4.56 5.99
CA LEU A 100 6.64 5.92 6.24
C LEU A 100 7.86 6.83 6.46
N ASP A 101 8.01 7.85 5.61
CA ASP A 101 9.16 8.76 5.62
C ASP A 101 8.86 10.05 6.39
N GLY A 102 7.60 10.49 6.40
CA GLY A 102 7.16 11.69 7.09
C GLY A 102 5.94 12.31 6.44
N TYR A 103 5.78 13.61 6.66
CA TYR A 103 4.63 14.38 6.22
C TYR A 103 5.07 15.62 5.43
N SER A 104 4.25 16.03 4.48
CA SER A 104 4.43 17.24 3.65
C SER A 104 3.26 18.19 3.83
N ASP A 105 3.44 19.46 3.47
CA ASP A 105 2.37 20.47 3.47
C ASP A 105 1.45 20.35 2.23
N GLY A 106 1.04 19.11 1.93
CA GLY A 106 0.18 18.72 0.81
C GLY A 106 0.86 17.73 -0.14
N ALA A 107 0.07 16.86 -0.78
CA ALA A 107 0.58 15.82 -1.67
C ALA A 107 1.42 16.40 -2.84
N GLY A 108 2.49 15.70 -3.20
CA GLY A 108 3.47 16.07 -4.21
C GLY A 108 4.46 17.15 -3.78
N ARG A 109 4.46 17.56 -2.51
CA ARG A 109 5.38 18.57 -1.98
C ARG A 109 6.51 17.92 -1.17
N PRO A 110 7.65 18.63 -1.02
CA PRO A 110 8.73 18.18 -0.14
C PRO A 110 8.24 17.94 1.29
N LEU A 111 8.89 17.00 1.98
CA LEU A 111 8.65 16.75 3.40
C LEU A 111 8.89 18.00 4.23
N THR A 112 7.92 18.35 5.06
CA THR A 112 7.97 19.44 6.02
C THR A 112 8.02 18.94 7.46
N GLN A 113 7.76 17.65 7.68
CA GLN A 113 7.91 16.95 8.96
C GLN A 113 8.53 15.58 8.71
N VAL A 114 9.83 15.44 8.97
CA VAL A 114 10.59 14.22 8.75
C VAL A 114 10.41 13.29 9.94
N GLN A 115 9.97 12.06 9.69
CA GLN A 115 9.77 11.04 10.73
C GLN A 115 10.94 10.08 10.75
N ARG A 116 11.62 9.93 11.90
CA ARG A 116 12.70 8.97 12.06
C ARG A 116 12.53 8.12 13.31
N VAL A 117 12.60 6.80 13.12
CA VAL A 117 12.59 5.81 14.20
C VAL A 117 13.97 5.67 14.83
N THR A 118 13.99 5.49 16.14
CA THR A 118 15.18 5.14 16.93
C THR A 118 15.17 3.68 17.37
N SER A 119 14.01 3.04 17.39
CA SER A 119 13.85 1.60 17.61
C SER A 119 12.62 1.10 16.87
N GLU A 120 12.74 -0.06 16.22
CA GLU A 120 11.63 -0.78 15.62
C GLU A 120 11.75 -2.26 15.88
N LYS A 121 10.62 -2.91 16.14
CA LYS A 121 10.55 -4.35 16.36
C LYS A 121 9.38 -4.97 15.60
N ILE A 122 9.54 -6.23 15.22
CA ILE A 122 8.49 -7.09 14.66
C ILE A 122 8.31 -8.34 15.52
N GLY A 123 7.08 -8.79 15.71
CA GLY A 123 6.77 -10.06 16.38
C GLY A 123 5.48 -10.68 15.86
N ALA A 124 4.95 -11.64 16.62
CA ALA A 124 3.68 -12.29 16.32
C ALA A 124 2.50 -11.29 16.43
N ALA A 125 1.32 -11.68 15.94
CA ALA A 125 0.14 -10.81 15.91
C ALA A 125 -0.29 -10.27 17.29
N ASP A 126 0.02 -10.98 18.37
CA ASP A 126 -0.23 -10.58 19.76
C ASP A 126 0.91 -9.73 20.37
N CYS A 127 1.90 -9.35 19.56
CA CYS A 127 3.12 -8.65 19.95
C CYS A 127 4.03 -9.44 20.90
N THR A 128 3.98 -10.78 20.86
CA THR A 128 4.95 -11.63 21.54
C THR A 128 6.18 -11.90 20.65
N GLY A 129 7.30 -12.25 21.29
CA GLY A 129 8.53 -12.62 20.59
C GLY A 129 9.19 -11.49 19.77
N MET A 130 8.92 -10.23 20.12
CA MET A 130 9.38 -9.06 19.36
C MET A 130 10.91 -9.04 19.15
N GLN A 131 11.35 -8.94 17.90
CA GLN A 131 12.74 -8.84 17.49
C GLN A 131 13.00 -7.51 16.76
N PRO A 132 14.21 -6.93 16.86
CA PRO A 132 14.56 -5.72 16.13
C PRO A 132 14.41 -5.90 14.61
N ILE A 133 13.96 -4.84 13.93
CA ILE A 133 13.99 -4.75 12.46
C ILE A 133 15.25 -3.96 12.07
N PRO A 134 16.05 -4.41 11.07
CA PRO A 134 17.14 -3.61 10.53
C PRO A 134 16.64 -2.25 10.03
N SER A 135 17.35 -1.17 10.37
CA SER A 135 16.95 0.19 9.98
C SER A 135 17.04 0.42 8.46
N SER A 136 16.06 1.12 7.88
CA SER A 136 16.11 1.65 6.50
C SER A 136 16.26 3.17 6.52
N GLY A 137 17.46 3.63 6.90
CA GLY A 137 17.76 5.07 7.01
C GLY A 137 16.92 5.80 8.06
N GLY A 138 16.42 5.06 9.06
CA GLY A 138 15.52 5.56 10.09
C GLY A 138 14.07 5.78 9.67
N ARG A 139 13.66 5.46 8.43
CA ARG A 139 12.24 5.48 8.06
C ARG A 139 11.49 4.37 8.78
N GLN A 140 10.23 4.61 9.12
CA GLN A 140 9.42 3.62 9.84
C GLN A 140 8.98 2.51 8.88
N HIS A 141 9.14 1.25 9.25
CA HIS A 141 8.48 0.12 8.61
C HIS A 141 6.98 0.18 8.92
N TYR A 142 6.14 0.45 7.93
CA TYR A 142 4.70 0.61 8.11
C TYR A 142 3.94 -0.69 7.91
N VAL A 143 4.24 -1.42 6.84
CA VAL A 143 3.61 -2.71 6.49
C VAL A 143 4.52 -3.47 5.55
N ARG A 144 4.49 -4.81 5.61
CA ARG A 144 5.11 -5.66 4.59
C ARG A 144 4.37 -5.55 3.27
N TRP A 145 5.11 -5.49 2.18
CA TRP A 145 4.57 -5.46 0.84
C TRP A 145 3.91 -6.78 0.50
N MET A 146 4.62 -7.90 0.61
CA MET A 146 4.01 -9.22 0.49
C MET A 146 3.27 -9.53 1.78
N ILE A 147 1.96 -9.76 1.68
CA ILE A 147 1.12 -9.95 2.86
C ILE A 147 1.39 -11.36 3.42
N PRO A 148 1.88 -11.50 4.66
CA PRO A 148 2.13 -12.82 5.23
C PRO A 148 0.81 -13.56 5.49
N ALA A 149 0.83 -14.88 5.42
CA ALA A 149 -0.33 -15.73 5.73
C ALA A 149 -0.73 -15.67 7.22
N THR A 150 0.18 -15.24 8.09
CA THR A 150 -0.05 -15.06 9.52
C THR A 150 0.06 -13.59 9.89
N GLY A 151 -0.76 -13.14 10.84
CA GLY A 151 -0.65 -11.78 11.34
C GLY A 151 0.68 -11.51 12.06
N TYR A 152 1.04 -10.24 12.15
CA TYR A 152 2.27 -9.79 12.81
C TYR A 152 2.06 -8.45 13.52
N CYS A 153 2.95 -8.12 14.44
CA CYS A 153 2.95 -6.86 15.16
C CYS A 153 4.22 -6.07 14.84
N LEU A 154 4.10 -4.75 14.68
CA LEU A 154 5.17 -3.77 14.57
C LEU A 154 5.09 -2.81 15.77
N ASP A 155 6.24 -2.47 16.34
CA ASP A 155 6.34 -1.47 17.40
C ASP A 155 7.52 -0.55 17.09
N ALA A 156 7.23 0.70 16.75
CA ALA A 156 8.19 1.71 16.38
C ALA A 156 8.18 2.86 17.39
N THR A 157 9.35 3.34 17.78
CA THR A 157 9.50 4.58 18.56
C THR A 157 10.45 5.51 17.84
N GLY A 158 10.21 6.80 17.89
CA GLY A 158 11.04 7.76 17.16
C GLY A 158 10.68 9.20 17.40
N THR A 159 11.09 10.05 16.46
CA THR A 159 10.81 11.48 16.46
C THR A 159 10.26 11.96 15.12
N ILE A 160 9.40 12.98 15.16
CA ILE A 160 9.00 13.79 14.01
C ILE A 160 9.57 15.19 14.20
N LYS A 161 10.24 15.73 13.17
CA LYS A 161 10.89 17.04 13.21
C LYS A 161 10.68 17.81 11.92
N PRO A 162 10.42 19.12 11.96
CA PRO A 162 10.54 19.95 10.77
C PRO A 162 12.02 20.00 10.30
N PRO A 163 12.29 20.24 9.00
CA PRO A 163 13.64 20.34 8.47
C PRO A 163 14.53 21.38 9.18
N ASN A 164 13.94 22.44 9.73
CA ASN A 164 14.65 23.47 10.49
C ASN A 164 14.95 23.05 11.96
N GLY A 165 14.45 21.90 12.41
CA GLY A 165 14.68 21.35 13.75
C GLY A 165 14.00 22.10 14.90
N SER A 166 13.07 23.02 14.63
CA SER A 166 12.52 23.93 15.65
C SER A 166 11.68 23.25 16.73
N THR A 167 11.09 22.11 16.41
CA THR A 167 10.25 21.33 17.31
C THR A 167 10.58 19.85 17.15
N THR A 168 10.46 19.06 18.22
CA THR A 168 10.61 17.61 18.15
C THR A 168 9.41 17.00 18.84
N VAL A 169 8.70 16.15 18.11
CA VAL A 169 7.64 15.30 18.66
C VAL A 169 8.24 13.91 18.84
N ASN A 170 8.18 13.36 20.03
CA ASN A 170 8.48 11.96 20.29
C ASN A 170 7.22 11.14 20.05
N PHE A 171 7.34 9.99 19.38
CA PHE A 171 6.19 9.13 19.10
C PHE A 171 6.48 7.66 19.38
N ARG A 172 5.40 6.90 19.57
CA ARG A 172 5.36 5.45 19.42
C ARG A 172 4.20 5.06 18.52
N HIS A 173 4.44 4.15 17.60
CA HIS A 173 3.44 3.59 16.71
C HIS A 173 3.45 2.06 16.85
N LEU A 174 2.38 1.52 17.42
CA LEU A 174 2.15 0.08 17.52
C LEU A 174 1.11 -0.32 16.48
N GLN A 175 1.45 -1.28 15.62
CA GLN A 175 0.57 -1.78 14.57
C GLN A 175 0.45 -3.29 14.68
N LYS A 176 -0.75 -3.82 14.53
CA LYS A 176 -1.01 -5.25 14.35
C LYS A 176 -1.68 -5.43 13.01
N TRP A 177 -1.10 -6.29 12.18
CA TRP A 177 -1.59 -6.59 10.85
C TRP A 177 -2.15 -8.00 10.81
N SER A 178 -3.35 -8.13 10.27
CA SER A 178 -4.00 -9.43 10.01
C SER A 178 -3.86 -9.82 8.55
N PRO A 179 -3.85 -11.14 8.24
CA PRO A 179 -3.84 -11.62 6.87
C PRO A 179 -5.19 -11.35 6.17
N PRO A 180 -5.28 -11.62 4.85
CA PRO A 180 -6.53 -11.51 4.11
C PRO A 180 -7.67 -12.32 4.75
N HIS A 181 -8.82 -11.71 4.92
CA HIS A 181 -10.03 -12.35 5.44
C HIS A 181 -11.28 -11.75 4.79
N ALA A 182 -12.38 -12.50 4.83
CA ALA A 182 -13.67 -12.01 4.34
C ALA A 182 -14.16 -10.84 5.20
N CYS A 183 -14.66 -9.79 4.54
CA CYS A 183 -15.19 -8.59 5.17
C CYS A 183 -16.39 -8.05 4.38
N ALA A 184 -17.17 -7.19 5.02
CA ALA A 184 -18.27 -6.47 4.40
C ALA A 184 -18.56 -5.20 5.20
N ASN A 185 -19.18 -4.23 4.56
CA ASN A 185 -19.75 -3.06 5.22
C ASN A 185 -21.20 -2.83 4.75
N ALA A 186 -21.84 -1.72 5.11
CA ALA A 186 -23.21 -1.44 4.70
C ALA A 186 -23.40 -1.36 3.18
N THR A 187 -22.39 -0.88 2.45
CA THR A 187 -22.43 -0.60 1.00
C THR A 187 -21.92 -1.77 0.16
N PHE A 188 -20.85 -2.43 0.61
CA PHE A 188 -20.10 -3.42 -0.14
C PHE A 188 -20.11 -4.77 0.60
N LYS A 189 -20.53 -5.81 -0.10
CA LYS A 189 -20.56 -7.20 0.39
C LYS A 189 -19.47 -8.04 -0.28
N ASP A 190 -19.17 -9.19 0.30
CA ASP A 190 -18.27 -10.21 -0.27
C ASP A 190 -16.89 -9.66 -0.64
N GLN A 191 -16.31 -8.87 0.25
CA GLN A 191 -14.98 -8.29 0.07
C GLN A 191 -13.92 -9.14 0.78
N VAL A 192 -12.67 -8.93 0.38
CA VAL A 192 -11.49 -9.45 1.10
C VAL A 192 -10.72 -8.26 1.65
N CYS A 193 -10.43 -8.27 2.93
CA CYS A 193 -9.73 -7.20 3.62
C CYS A 193 -8.46 -7.71 4.29
N ILE A 194 -7.52 -6.80 4.46
CA ILE A 194 -6.54 -6.86 5.55
C ILE A 194 -6.94 -5.84 6.61
N THR A 195 -6.66 -6.15 7.87
CA THR A 195 -6.95 -5.23 8.99
C THR A 195 -5.66 -4.81 9.65
N GLN A 196 -5.54 -3.49 9.82
CA GLN A 196 -4.58 -2.86 10.71
C GLN A 196 -5.30 -2.49 12.00
N PHE A 197 -4.82 -2.98 13.13
CA PHE A 197 -5.06 -2.33 14.42
C PHE A 197 -3.87 -1.43 14.70
N GLU A 198 -4.10 -0.16 14.96
CA GLU A 198 -3.02 0.78 15.27
C GLU A 198 -3.27 1.53 16.57
N GLN A 199 -2.17 1.82 17.25
CA GLN A 199 -2.12 2.72 18.38
C GLN A 199 -0.97 3.70 18.19
N TRP A 200 -1.25 4.97 18.47
CA TRP A 200 -0.29 6.05 18.32
C TRP A 200 -0.20 6.84 19.62
N TRP A 201 1.02 7.00 20.13
CA TRP A 201 1.35 7.86 21.26
C TRP A 201 2.29 8.95 20.77
N ASP A 202 2.07 10.18 21.21
CA ASP A 202 3.04 11.25 20.99
C ASP A 202 2.96 12.32 22.09
N ASP A 203 3.83 13.33 22.01
CA ASP A 203 3.88 14.51 22.88
C ASP A 203 3.72 15.85 22.11
N ASN A 204 3.00 15.85 20.99
CA ASN A 204 2.86 17.03 20.15
C ASN A 204 1.97 18.11 20.79
N GLN A 205 2.60 19.07 21.48
CA GLN A 205 1.92 20.15 22.23
C GLN A 205 1.05 19.64 23.39
N HIS A 206 1.35 18.46 23.92
CA HIS A 206 0.73 17.86 25.10
C HIS A 206 1.69 16.86 25.75
N PRO A 207 1.43 16.40 27.00
CA PRO A 207 2.20 15.32 27.59
C PRO A 207 2.14 14.03 26.77
N TYR A 208 3.22 13.25 26.81
CA TYR A 208 3.31 11.99 26.08
C TYR A 208 2.18 11.03 26.49
N SER A 209 1.26 10.74 25.56
CA SER A 209 0.06 9.95 25.84
C SER A 209 -0.54 9.34 24.58
N LEU A 210 -1.42 8.33 24.74
CA LEU A 210 -2.11 7.67 23.63
C LEU A 210 -3.07 8.66 22.96
N GLN A 211 -2.84 8.97 21.69
CA GLN A 211 -3.65 9.88 20.89
C GLN A 211 -4.62 9.15 19.95
N LEU A 212 -4.26 7.95 19.49
CA LEU A 212 -5.09 7.17 18.57
C LEU A 212 -5.08 5.70 18.98
N SER A 213 -6.25 5.07 18.87
CA SER A 213 -6.40 3.62 18.91
C SER A 213 -7.55 3.28 17.98
N ARG A 214 -7.28 2.55 16.89
CA ARG A 214 -8.32 2.17 15.93
C ARG A 214 -8.02 0.85 15.22
N SER A 215 -9.07 0.23 14.70
CA SER A 215 -8.98 -0.81 13.69
C SER A 215 -9.46 -0.26 12.35
N LEU A 216 -8.65 -0.45 11.32
CA LEU A 216 -8.91 -0.05 9.95
C LEU A 216 -8.88 -1.28 9.04
N GLU A 217 -9.99 -1.55 8.36
CA GLU A 217 -10.00 -2.52 7.26
C GLU A 217 -9.64 -1.81 5.96
N ILE A 218 -8.78 -2.47 5.17
CA ILE A 218 -8.36 -2.06 3.84
C ILE A 218 -8.85 -3.15 2.90
N ALA A 219 -9.74 -2.81 1.97
CA ALA A 219 -10.38 -3.80 1.09
C ALA A 219 -9.64 -3.91 -0.25
N LYS A 220 -9.44 -5.15 -0.69
CA LYS A 220 -8.81 -5.48 -1.97
C LYS A 220 -9.54 -4.79 -3.13
N GLY A 221 -8.80 -4.06 -3.96
CA GLY A 221 -9.34 -3.32 -5.10
C GLY A 221 -10.16 -2.08 -4.73
N LYS A 222 -10.21 -1.68 -3.46
CA LYS A 222 -10.97 -0.52 -2.99
C LYS A 222 -10.14 0.50 -2.24
N GLY A 223 -9.10 0.09 -1.53
CA GLY A 223 -8.27 1.02 -0.76
C GLY A 223 -8.60 1.00 0.73
N PRO A 224 -8.01 1.95 1.49
CA PRO A 224 -8.14 1.98 2.93
C PRO A 224 -9.50 2.54 3.40
N ALA A 225 -9.69 2.53 4.72
CA ALA A 225 -10.90 2.98 5.40
C ALA A 225 -12.19 2.30 4.89
N PHE A 226 -12.11 1.02 4.52
CA PHE A 226 -13.27 0.20 4.18
C PHE A 226 -14.23 0.10 5.37
N THR A 227 -13.66 -0.16 6.54
CA THR A 227 -14.24 0.18 7.84
C THR A 227 -13.19 0.88 8.69
N ASN A 228 -13.65 1.76 9.57
CA ASN A 228 -12.85 2.40 10.61
C ASN A 228 -13.61 2.26 11.93
N ARG A 229 -12.93 1.73 12.95
CA ARG A 229 -13.43 1.55 14.31
C ARG A 229 -12.43 2.17 15.26
N THR A 230 -12.67 3.40 15.66
CA THR A 230 -11.77 4.16 16.54
C THR A 230 -12.30 4.09 17.97
N THR A 231 -11.39 3.92 18.95
CA THR A 231 -11.70 3.92 20.39
C THR A 231 -11.03 5.06 21.16
N VAL A 232 -9.96 5.66 20.61
CA VAL A 232 -9.26 6.82 21.18
C VAL A 232 -9.04 7.86 20.07
N PRO A 233 -9.26 9.17 20.33
CA PRO A 233 -9.61 9.77 21.62
C PRO A 233 -11.09 9.62 22.00
N VAL A 234 -11.96 9.37 21.02
CA VAL A 234 -13.40 9.16 21.21
C VAL A 234 -13.81 7.93 20.41
N ALA A 235 -14.73 7.14 20.97
CA ALA A 235 -15.27 6.00 20.25
C ALA A 235 -16.16 6.46 19.07
N TRP A 236 -15.80 6.08 17.85
CA TRP A 236 -16.61 6.33 16.66
C TRP A 236 -16.31 5.32 15.56
N ASN A 237 -17.25 5.20 14.62
CA ASN A 237 -17.20 4.22 13.55
C ASN A 237 -17.56 4.86 12.21
N ALA A 238 -16.87 4.48 11.15
CA ALA A 238 -17.25 4.81 9.79
C ALA A 238 -17.05 3.65 8.84
N GLU A 239 -17.69 3.75 7.69
CA GLU A 239 -17.64 2.75 6.62
C GLU A 239 -17.52 3.43 5.27
N ALA A 240 -16.76 2.83 4.37
CA ALA A 240 -16.63 3.33 3.02
C ALA A 240 -17.96 3.28 2.27
N LYS A 241 -18.18 4.30 1.44
CA LYS A 241 -19.36 4.42 0.58
C LYS A 241 -19.00 4.66 -0.88
N TYR A 242 -17.95 5.42 -1.14
CA TYR A 242 -17.53 5.77 -2.49
C TYR A 242 -16.03 5.55 -2.68
N TYR A 243 -15.66 5.12 -3.89
CA TYR A 243 -14.29 4.91 -4.35
C TYR A 243 -14.17 5.39 -5.79
N TRP A 244 -13.00 5.92 -6.14
CA TRP A 244 -12.70 6.49 -7.44
C TRP A 244 -11.31 6.08 -7.91
N HIS A 245 -11.17 5.85 -9.22
CA HIS A 245 -9.90 5.70 -9.93
C HIS A 245 -9.84 6.77 -11.03
N TYR A 246 -8.68 7.37 -11.27
CA TYR A 246 -8.51 8.49 -12.21
C TYR A 246 -7.15 8.54 -12.90
#